data_AF-A0A0K0DYY3-F1
#
_entry.id   AF-A0A0K0DYY3-F1
#
_cell.length_a   1.000
_cell.length_b   1.000
_cell.length_c   1.000
_cell.angle_alpha   90.00
_cell.angle_beta   90.00
_cell.angle_gamma   90.00
#
_symmetry.space_group_name_H-M   'P 1'
#
loop_
_entity.id
_entity.type
_entity.pdbx_description
1 polymer ?
#
loop_
_entity_poly.entity_id
_entity_poly.type
_entity_poly.pdbx_seq_one_letter_code
_entity_poly.pdbx_strand_id
1 'polypeptide(L)'
;MYSLTTLIFILTTTFSSFGYKVHCPTYLEEGCTIYMTPSEDVYQYFLDQLDEKTLSYGFNIESDDDINDYNMVNKNIKDYVSAEKLRTFANLLGTISQNQDVNIKVVRNTNTEPGTEYHFSRSF
;
A
#
# COMPACT_ATOMS: atom_id res chain seq x y z
N MET A 1 47.65 26.81 6.54
CA MET A 1 46.91 26.51 5.30
C MET A 1 45.67 25.71 5.71
N TYR A 2 44.57 26.40 6.05
CA TYR A 2 43.32 25.72 6.41
C TYR A 2 42.61 25.38 5.10
N SER A 3 42.89 24.19 4.57
CA SER A 3 42.18 23.67 3.41
C SER A 3 40.74 23.39 3.85
N LEU A 4 39.85 24.33 3.54
CA LEU A 4 38.41 24.18 3.58
C LEU A 4 38.03 23.02 2.65
N THR A 5 38.13 21.79 3.13
CA THR A 5 37.54 20.62 2.47
C THR A 5 36.04 20.81 2.54
N THR A 6 35.50 21.35 1.44
CA THR A 6 34.09 21.41 1.11
C THR A 6 33.54 20.01 1.24
N LEU A 7 32.88 19.74 2.37
CA LEU A 7 32.17 18.49 2.58
C LEU A 7 30.91 18.56 1.71
N ILE A 8 31.03 18.11 0.46
CA ILE A 8 29.90 17.95 -0.43
C ILE A 8 29.07 16.81 0.19
N PHE A 9 28.09 17.17 1.01
CA PHE A 9 26.96 16.28 1.31
C PHE A 9 26.23 16.07 -0.01
N ILE A 10 26.66 15.06 -0.77
CA ILE A 10 25.79 14.43 -1.74
C ILE A 10 24.73 13.74 -0.86
N LEU A 11 23.65 14.47 -0.58
CA LEU A 11 22.38 13.85 -0.22
C LEU A 11 22.02 13.01 -1.45
N THR A 12 22.54 11.77 -1.52
CA THR A 12 21.83 10.74 -2.25
C THR A 12 20.53 10.60 -1.48
N THR A 13 19.52 11.37 -1.86
CA THR A 13 18.14 11.00 -1.59
C THR A 13 18.02 9.63 -2.24
N THR A 14 18.18 8.58 -1.44
CA THR A 14 17.68 7.27 -1.81
C THR A 14 16.21 7.52 -1.99
N PHE A 15 15.79 7.70 -3.24
CA PHE A 15 14.44 7.41 -3.66
C PHE A 15 14.29 5.90 -3.44
N SER A 16 14.21 5.46 -2.18
CA SER A 16 13.47 4.25 -1.88
C SER A 16 12.10 4.54 -2.48
N SER A 17 11.80 3.83 -3.54
CA SER A 17 10.57 3.97 -4.30
C SER A 17 9.44 3.53 -3.36
N PHE A 18 8.91 4.50 -2.61
CA PHE A 18 7.72 4.32 -1.80
C PHE A 18 6.54 4.43 -2.77
N GLY A 19 5.86 3.31 -2.98
CA GLY A 19 4.80 3.17 -3.95
C GLY A 19 4.05 1.85 -3.79
N TYR A 20 2.74 1.93 -4.02
CA TYR A 20 1.90 0.75 -4.13
C TYR A 20 1.88 0.25 -5.58
N LYS A 21 1.61 -1.04 -5.77
CA LYS A 21 1.40 -1.61 -7.11
C LYS A 21 -0.06 -1.93 -7.35
N VAL A 22 -0.49 -1.73 -8.58
CA VAL A 22 -1.81 -2.17 -9.05
C VAL A 22 -1.64 -3.20 -10.15
N HIS A 23 -2.18 -4.38 -9.92
CA HIS A 23 -2.24 -5.45 -10.91
C HIS A 23 -3.69 -5.72 -11.29
N CYS A 24 -4.04 -5.46 -12.54
CA CYS A 24 -5.33 -5.81 -13.14
C CYS A 24 -5.08 -6.91 -14.18
N PRO A 25 -5.16 -8.21 -13.81
CA PRO A 25 -5.05 -9.31 -14.75
C PRO A 25 -6.12 -9.19 -15.84
N THR A 26 -5.82 -9.72 -17.03
CA THR A 26 -6.77 -9.72 -18.16
C THR A 26 -7.96 -10.65 -17.95
N TYR A 27 -7.84 -11.60 -17.02
CA TYR A 27 -8.93 -12.50 -16.66
C TYR A 27 -9.91 -11.76 -15.74
N LEU A 28 -11.14 -11.56 -16.24
CA LEU A 28 -12.18 -10.75 -15.59
C LEU A 28 -12.56 -11.25 -14.18
N GLU A 29 -12.27 -12.49 -13.83
CA GLU A 29 -12.67 -13.10 -12.55
C GLU A 29 -11.79 -12.71 -11.37
N GLU A 30 -10.56 -12.22 -11.59
CA GLU A 30 -9.61 -11.97 -10.50
C GLU A 30 -9.68 -10.54 -9.93
N GLY A 31 -10.33 -9.61 -10.64
CA GLY A 31 -10.36 -8.19 -10.29
C GLY A 31 -8.97 -7.55 -10.24
N CYS A 32 -8.88 -6.27 -9.92
CA CYS A 32 -7.61 -5.60 -9.68
C CYS A 32 -7.15 -5.80 -8.24
N THR A 33 -5.85 -6.06 -8.04
CA THR A 33 -5.24 -6.12 -6.71
C THR A 33 -4.31 -4.93 -6.50
N ILE A 34 -4.50 -4.22 -5.38
CA ILE A 34 -3.59 -3.20 -4.86
C ILE A 34 -2.64 -3.88 -3.86
N TYR A 35 -1.34 -3.81 -4.14
CA TYR A 35 -0.28 -4.25 -3.23
C TYR A 35 0.35 -3.04 -2.56
N MET A 36 0.41 -3.04 -1.23
CA MET A 36 1.03 -1.96 -0.45
C MET A 36 1.78 -2.51 0.75
N THR A 37 2.77 -1.77 1.26
CA THR A 37 3.48 -2.14 2.48
C THR A 37 2.94 -1.38 3.69
N PRO A 38 3.03 -1.94 4.92
CA PRO A 38 2.59 -1.22 6.12
C PRO A 38 3.44 0.02 6.43
N SER A 39 4.65 0.09 5.90
CA SER A 39 5.59 1.20 6.06
C SER A 39 5.31 2.38 5.14
N GLU A 40 4.39 2.25 4.19
CA GLU A 40 4.03 3.30 3.23
C GLU A 40 2.79 4.10 3.69
N ASP A 41 2.80 5.41 3.43
CA ASP A 41 1.68 6.31 3.78
C ASP A 41 0.33 5.88 3.19
N VAL A 42 0.36 5.18 2.05
CA VAL A 42 -0.85 4.65 1.40
C VAL A 42 -1.57 3.62 2.30
N TYR A 43 -0.83 2.86 3.11
CA TYR A 43 -1.41 1.92 4.07
C TYR A 43 -2.11 2.66 5.20
N GLN A 44 -1.47 3.67 5.79
CA GLN A 44 -2.13 4.51 6.79
C GLN A 44 -3.36 5.21 6.20
N TYR A 45 -3.26 5.69 4.95
CA TYR A 45 -4.39 6.31 4.26
C TYR A 45 -5.55 5.34 4.05
N PHE A 46 -5.27 4.06 3.76
CA PHE A 46 -6.26 3.00 3.72
C PHE A 46 -6.94 2.81 5.08
N LEU A 47 -6.16 2.70 6.16
CA LEU A 47 -6.68 2.57 7.52
C LEU A 47 -7.57 3.76 7.92
N ASP A 48 -7.20 4.98 7.51
CA ASP A 48 -7.98 6.20 7.74
C ASP A 48 -9.37 6.15 7.06
N GLN A 49 -9.59 5.27 6.06
CA GLN A 49 -10.90 5.09 5.40
C GLN A 49 -11.78 4.04 6.09
N LEU A 50 -11.28 3.33 7.10
CA LEU A 50 -12.02 2.28 7.80
C LEU A 50 -12.71 2.86 9.03
N ASP A 51 -13.96 2.46 9.26
CA ASP A 51 -14.65 2.80 10.52
C ASP A 51 -14.04 2.05 11.72
N GLU A 52 -14.26 2.59 12.92
CA GLU A 52 -13.74 2.07 14.18
C GLU A 52 -14.08 0.59 14.41
N LYS A 53 -15.31 0.17 14.04
CA LYS A 53 -15.72 -1.23 14.16
C LYS A 53 -14.87 -2.12 13.25
N THR A 54 -14.62 -1.68 12.02
CA THR A 54 -13.76 -2.40 11.09
C THR A 54 -12.35 -2.47 11.65
N LEU A 55 -11.75 -1.34 12.04
CA LEU A 55 -10.41 -1.28 12.62
C LEU A 55 -10.23 -2.19 13.84
N SER A 56 -11.29 -2.40 14.63
CA SER A 56 -11.28 -3.28 15.81
C SER A 56 -10.97 -4.76 15.52
N TYR A 57 -11.09 -5.21 14.26
CA TYR A 57 -10.71 -6.58 13.87
C TYR A 57 -9.19 -6.80 13.78
N GLY A 58 -8.39 -5.73 13.84
CA GLY A 58 -6.93 -5.79 13.89
C GLY A 58 -6.28 -5.70 12.51
N PHE A 59 -5.56 -4.61 12.28
CA PHE A 59 -4.78 -4.33 11.06
C PHE A 59 -3.35 -3.88 11.40
N ASN A 60 -2.87 -4.22 12.59
CA ASN A 60 -1.52 -3.88 13.00
C ASN A 60 -0.56 -4.99 12.54
N ILE A 61 0.61 -4.59 12.07
CA ILE A 61 1.75 -5.46 11.81
C ILE A 61 2.83 -5.01 12.80
N GLU A 62 3.15 -5.85 13.78
CA GLU A 62 4.07 -5.48 14.86
C GLU A 62 5.52 -5.57 14.40
N SER A 63 5.81 -6.47 13.46
CA SER A 63 7.13 -6.70 12.89
C SER A 63 7.04 -6.97 11.40
N ASP A 64 7.87 -6.27 10.61
CA ASP A 64 8.00 -6.52 9.17
C ASP A 64 8.43 -7.95 8.83
N ASP A 65 9.02 -8.66 9.81
CA ASP A 65 9.49 -10.03 9.64
C ASP A 65 8.42 -11.10 9.91
N ASP A 66 7.29 -10.78 10.53
CA ASP A 66 6.27 -11.77 10.90
C ASP A 66 5.28 -12.06 9.78
N ILE A 67 5.51 -13.16 9.04
CA ILE A 67 4.59 -13.61 7.99
C ILE A 67 3.16 -13.88 8.50
N ASN A 68 2.99 -14.21 9.79
CA ASN A 68 1.68 -14.44 10.37
C ASN A 68 0.88 -13.13 10.48
N ASP A 69 1.53 -12.02 10.81
CA ASP A 69 0.89 -10.71 10.84
C ASP A 69 0.36 -10.32 9.45
N TYR A 70 1.19 -10.45 8.41
CA TYR A 70 0.74 -10.19 7.03
C TYR A 70 -0.42 -11.09 6.61
N ASN A 71 -0.38 -12.38 6.96
CA ASN A 71 -1.47 -13.31 6.64
C ASN A 71 -2.75 -12.96 7.40
N MET A 72 -2.65 -12.59 8.67
CA MET A 72 -3.77 -12.19 9.51
C MET A 72 -4.40 -10.89 9.02
N VAL A 73 -3.60 -9.86 8.74
CA VAL A 73 -4.08 -8.59 8.18
C VAL A 73 -4.77 -8.80 6.84
N ASN A 74 -4.16 -9.57 5.92
CA ASN A 74 -4.78 -9.87 4.62
C ASN A 74 -6.09 -10.65 4.75
N LYS A 75 -6.16 -11.58 5.71
CA LYS A 75 -7.40 -12.29 6.04
C LYS A 75 -8.45 -11.33 6.58
N ASN A 76 -8.10 -10.43 7.49
CA ASN A 76 -9.02 -9.45 8.07
C ASN A 76 -9.52 -8.44 7.04
N ILE A 77 -8.67 -8.00 6.10
CA ILE A 77 -9.09 -7.19 4.96
C ILE A 77 -10.17 -7.93 4.16
N LYS A 78 -9.92 -9.19 3.81
CA LYS A 78 -10.85 -10.01 3.04
C LYS A 78 -12.17 -10.27 3.77
N ASP A 79 -12.12 -10.52 5.07
CA ASP A 79 -13.28 -10.95 5.86
C ASP A 79 -14.13 -9.76 6.36
N TYR A 80 -13.52 -8.59 6.58
CA TYR A 80 -14.17 -7.48 7.29
C TYR A 80 -14.23 -6.15 6.52
N VAL A 81 -13.46 -5.98 5.45
CA VAL A 81 -13.53 -4.77 4.61
C VAL A 81 -14.46 -5.05 3.43
N SER A 82 -15.58 -4.33 3.36
CA SER A 82 -16.55 -4.52 2.29
C SER A 82 -15.99 -4.13 0.93
N ALA A 83 -16.48 -4.79 -0.13
CA ALA A 83 -16.13 -4.44 -1.51
C ALA A 83 -16.37 -2.95 -1.83
N GLU A 84 -17.41 -2.34 -1.25
CA GLU A 84 -17.70 -0.90 -1.37
C GLU A 84 -16.59 -0.02 -0.78
N LYS A 85 -16.01 -0.39 0.37
CA LYS A 85 -14.88 0.35 0.95
C LYS A 85 -13.61 0.20 0.14
N LEU A 86 -13.32 -1.02 -0.32
CA LEU A 86 -12.18 -1.28 -1.21
C LEU A 86 -12.29 -0.45 -2.50
N ARG A 87 -13.50 -0.40 -3.06
CA ARG A 87 -13.85 0.41 -4.23
C ARG A 87 -13.67 1.90 -3.98
N THR A 88 -14.16 2.39 -2.83
CA THR A 88 -14.04 3.79 -2.43
C THR A 88 -12.57 4.19 -2.30
N PHE A 89 -11.77 3.36 -1.65
CA PHE A 89 -10.33 3.54 -1.54
C PHE A 89 -9.62 3.56 -2.90
N ALA A 90 -9.91 2.60 -3.79
CA ALA A 90 -9.35 2.59 -5.14
C ALA A 90 -9.75 3.82 -5.97
N ASN A 91 -10.97 4.34 -5.79
CA ASN A 91 -11.40 5.57 -6.43
C ASN A 91 -10.65 6.80 -5.92
N LEU A 92 -10.34 6.86 -4.62
CA LEU A 92 -9.51 7.92 -4.03
C LEU A 92 -8.09 7.91 -4.60
N LEU A 93 -7.54 6.73 -4.87
CA LEU A 93 -6.25 6.57 -5.52
C LEU A 93 -6.28 6.93 -7.02
N GLY A 94 -7.44 6.75 -7.69
CA GLY A 94 -7.62 7.08 -9.09
C GLY A 94 -6.90 6.15 -10.08
N THR A 95 -6.41 4.99 -9.63
CA THR A 95 -5.58 4.07 -10.43
C THR A 95 -6.32 2.88 -11.02
N ILE A 96 -7.58 2.67 -10.64
CA ILE A 96 -8.41 1.54 -11.11
C ILE A 96 -9.73 2.07 -11.69
N SER A 97 -10.09 1.61 -12.89
CA SER A 97 -11.36 1.97 -13.56
C SER A 97 -12.59 1.59 -12.73
N GLN A 98 -13.69 2.37 -12.85
CA GLN A 98 -14.91 2.29 -12.01
C GLN A 98 -15.61 0.92 -11.96
N ASN A 99 -15.43 0.07 -12.96
CA ASN A 99 -16.18 -1.17 -13.14
C ASN A 99 -15.34 -2.43 -12.90
N GLN A 100 -14.34 -2.36 -12.03
CA GLN A 100 -13.47 -3.49 -11.71
C GLN A 100 -13.63 -3.88 -10.24
N ASP A 101 -13.65 -5.19 -9.96
CA ASP A 101 -13.52 -5.67 -8.59
C ASP A 101 -12.15 -5.26 -8.04
N VAL A 102 -12.10 -4.94 -6.75
CA VAL A 102 -10.89 -4.44 -6.10
C VAL A 102 -10.56 -5.32 -4.91
N ASN A 103 -9.33 -5.81 -4.89
CA ASN A 103 -8.70 -6.50 -3.78
C ASN A 103 -7.54 -5.65 -3.26
N ILE A 104 -7.25 -5.80 -1.98
CA ILE A 104 -6.07 -5.21 -1.34
C ILE A 104 -5.27 -6.34 -0.72
N LYS A 105 -3.94 -6.29 -0.91
CA LYS A 105 -3.00 -7.20 -0.27
C LYS A 105 -1.84 -6.41 0.33
N VAL A 106 -1.68 -6.53 1.63
CA VAL A 106 -0.53 -5.99 2.36
C VAL A 106 0.63 -6.97 2.21
N VAL A 107 1.78 -6.47 1.77
CA VAL A 107 2.98 -7.24 1.48
C VAL A 107 4.21 -6.57 2.07
N ARG A 108 5.27 -7.33 2.31
CA ARG A 108 6.53 -6.79 2.84
C ARG A 108 7.22 -5.87 1.84
N ASN A 109 7.14 -6.21 0.56
CA ASN A 109 7.82 -5.49 -0.51
C ASN A 109 6.98 -5.56 -1.78
N THR A 110 6.56 -4.42 -2.30
CA THR A 110 5.80 -4.35 -3.55
C THR A 110 6.65 -4.71 -4.77
N ASN A 111 7.99 -4.67 -4.69
CA ASN A 111 8.87 -5.03 -5.79
C ASN A 111 8.70 -6.47 -6.27
N THR A 112 8.31 -7.40 -5.40
CA THR A 112 8.06 -8.81 -5.75
C THR A 112 6.68 -9.07 -6.34
N GLU A 113 5.78 -8.09 -6.30
CA GLU A 113 4.41 -8.22 -6.79
C GLU A 113 4.28 -7.71 -8.25
N PRO A 114 3.35 -8.28 -9.04
CA PRO A 114 3.11 -7.85 -10.41
C PRO A 114 2.41 -6.49 -10.48
N GLY A 115 2.32 -5.93 -11.70
CA GLY A 115 1.54 -4.74 -11.98
C GLY A 115 2.36 -3.46 -12.10
N THR A 116 1.65 -2.34 -12.18
CA THR A 116 2.21 -1.00 -12.35
C THR A 116 2.41 -0.35 -11.00
N GLU A 117 3.58 0.24 -10.77
CA GLU A 117 3.90 0.99 -9.56
C GLU A 117 3.36 2.42 -9.63
N TYR A 118 2.81 2.90 -8.52
CA TYR A 118 2.28 4.25 -8.35
C TYR A 118 2.83 4.85 -7.07
N HIS A 119 3.17 6.13 -7.13
CA HIS A 119 3.55 6.89 -5.95
C HIS A 119 2.32 7.49 -5.29
N PHE A 120 2.24 7.36 -3.97
CA PHE A 120 1.22 8.01 -3.17
C PHE A 120 1.76 9.32 -2.62
N SER A 121 1.11 10.43 -2.97
CA SER A 121 1.35 11.73 -2.36
C SER A 121 0.06 12.20 -1.70
N ARG A 122 0.05 12.31 -0.37
CA ARG A 122 -1.07 12.91 0.36
C ARG A 122 -1.11 14.41 0.05
N SER A 123 -2.02 14.83 -0.83
CA SER A 123 -2.33 16.26 -0.99
C SER A 123 -3.14 16.72 0.21
N PHE A 124 -2.55 17.60 1.03
CA PHE A 124 -3.20 18.29 2.15
C PHE A 124 -4.17 19.36 1.66
#